data_AF-A0A6C0IDM8-F1
#
_entry.id   AF-A0A6C0IDM8-F1
#
_cell.length_a   1.000
_cell.length_b   1.000
_cell.length_c   1.000
_cell.angle_alpha   90.00
_cell.angle_beta   90.00
_cell.angle_gamma   90.00
#
_symmetry.space_group_name_H-M   'P 1'
#
loop_
_entity.id
_entity.type
_entity.pdbx_description
1 polymer ?
#
loop_
_entity_poly.entity_id
_entity_poly.type
_entity_poly.pdbx_seq_one_letter_code
_entity_poly.pdbx_strand_id
1 'polypeptide(L)'
;MQNENEIRGYIATQINSNPCSNSDSIGTDNNSLYPLQNSSKVDDTIIQNNKDVTDININIYRYKFTEAFMEELYKFSKIHEYDNRKDFKEAWQIWIEEQEDIVDAEVRRLINLGYEGNVIDKMFKSSRYYFRKKKLENNKEPQKRRVYQNVQKELLEQMDEHIKTNINNKDYKPSEGFDRFCQENMDILKEEINNLLKNGFTDSDEIKKKIKKTYKNRYFLLTSR
;
A
#
# COMPACT_ATOMS: atom_id res chain seq x y z
N MET A 1 15.18 -19.67 -27.83
CA MET A 1 14.57 -21.00 -27.60
C MET A 1 14.91 -21.59 -26.22
N GLN A 2 15.79 -21.00 -25.41
CA GLN A 2 16.09 -21.49 -24.05
C GLN A 2 15.08 -21.06 -22.95
N ASN A 3 14.36 -19.93 -23.09
CA ASN A 3 13.45 -19.42 -22.06
C ASN A 3 12.09 -20.14 -21.94
N GLU A 4 11.59 -20.79 -22.99
CA GLU A 4 10.30 -21.51 -22.91
C GLU A 4 10.41 -22.79 -22.06
N ASN A 5 11.58 -23.42 -22.05
CA ASN A 5 11.84 -24.63 -21.28
C ASN A 5 12.08 -24.34 -19.79
N GLU A 6 12.61 -23.16 -19.44
CA GLU A 6 12.73 -22.73 -18.04
C GLU A 6 11.36 -22.43 -17.41
N ILE A 7 10.44 -21.82 -18.19
CA ILE A 7 9.08 -21.54 -17.74
C ILE A 7 8.25 -22.84 -17.62
N ARG A 8 8.39 -23.77 -18.58
CA ARG A 8 7.76 -25.10 -18.51
C ARG A 8 8.31 -25.95 -17.35
N GLY A 9 9.62 -25.88 -17.10
CA GLY A 9 10.27 -26.58 -16.00
C GLY A 9 9.86 -26.07 -14.62
N TYR A 10 9.58 -24.77 -14.49
CA TYR A 10 9.16 -24.17 -13.22
C TYR A 10 7.69 -24.44 -12.85
N ILE A 11 6.80 -24.53 -13.84
CA ILE A 11 5.41 -24.94 -13.61
C ILE A 11 5.35 -26.39 -13.08
N ALA A 12 6.31 -27.24 -13.46
CA ALA A 12 6.41 -28.62 -12.98
C ALA A 12 7.06 -28.77 -11.60
N THR A 13 7.97 -27.87 -11.18
CA THR A 13 8.68 -27.98 -9.89
C THR A 13 7.89 -27.48 -8.68
N GLN A 14 6.79 -26.75 -8.87
CA GLN A 14 5.88 -26.37 -7.77
C GLN A 14 4.89 -27.49 -7.38
N ILE A 15 5.00 -28.67 -7.98
CA ILE A 15 4.09 -29.81 -7.77
C ILE A 15 4.48 -30.68 -6.56
N ASN A 16 5.68 -30.60 -5.99
CA ASN A 16 6.06 -31.44 -4.85
C ASN A 16 7.08 -30.79 -3.91
N SER A 17 6.60 -30.02 -2.92
CA SER A 17 7.12 -30.00 -1.53
C SER A 17 6.53 -28.82 -0.75
N ASN A 18 5.66 -29.12 0.22
CA ASN A 18 5.56 -28.37 1.48
C ASN A 18 6.52 -29.08 2.47
N PRO A 19 7.25 -28.38 3.37
CA PRO A 19 6.61 -27.66 4.47
C PRO A 19 7.30 -26.34 4.94
N CYS A 20 6.46 -25.43 5.44
CA CYS A 20 6.57 -24.67 6.70
C CYS A 20 7.83 -23.84 7.08
N SER A 21 7.55 -22.61 7.56
CA SER A 21 8.28 -21.78 8.55
C SER A 21 9.67 -21.23 8.23
N ASN A 22 9.79 -19.91 8.00
CA ASN A 22 10.08 -18.91 9.05
C ASN A 22 10.41 -17.53 8.42
N SER A 23 10.11 -16.51 9.22
CA SER A 23 10.65 -15.13 9.24
C SER A 23 11.48 -14.67 8.05
N ASP A 24 11.01 -13.62 7.35
CA ASP A 24 11.87 -12.47 7.04
C ASP A 24 11.08 -11.24 6.57
N SER A 25 11.18 -10.18 7.37
CA SER A 25 11.51 -8.81 6.97
C SER A 25 11.06 -8.35 5.56
N ILE A 26 9.83 -7.87 5.45
CA ILE A 26 9.39 -7.15 4.23
C ILE A 26 9.66 -5.66 4.43
N GLY A 27 10.76 -5.21 3.80
CA GLY A 27 11.01 -3.82 3.48
C GLY A 27 9.83 -3.26 2.68
N THR A 28 9.16 -2.28 3.27
CA THR A 28 8.01 -1.60 2.67
C THR A 28 8.50 -0.55 1.67
N ASP A 29 8.77 -0.97 0.45
CA ASP A 29 8.86 -0.04 -0.68
C ASP A 29 7.55 -0.08 -1.47
N ASN A 30 6.71 0.94 -1.29
CA ASN A 30 5.76 1.40 -2.30
C ASN A 30 5.45 2.89 -2.10
N ASN A 31 6.07 3.69 -2.96
CA ASN A 31 5.46 4.64 -3.90
C ASN A 31 4.48 5.74 -3.43
N SER A 32 4.85 6.94 -3.90
CA SER A 32 4.01 7.90 -4.63
C SER A 32 2.84 8.56 -3.89
N LEU A 33 3.05 9.82 -3.52
CA LEU A 33 1.99 10.84 -3.58
C LEU A 33 2.61 12.16 -4.06
N TYR A 34 2.09 12.69 -5.16
CA TYR A 34 2.46 13.98 -5.75
C TYR A 34 1.81 15.15 -4.98
N PRO A 35 2.37 16.37 -5.06
CA PRO A 35 1.80 17.57 -4.46
C PRO A 35 0.78 18.26 -5.39
N LEU A 36 -0.27 18.83 -4.80
CA LEU A 36 -1.26 19.67 -5.48
C LEU A 36 -0.66 21.00 -5.98
N GLN A 37 -1.15 21.46 -7.14
CA GLN A 37 -1.19 22.87 -7.54
C GLN A 37 -2.60 23.24 -8.06
N ASN A 38 -2.93 24.52 -7.91
CA ASN A 38 -4.25 25.13 -7.76
C ASN A 38 -5.13 25.34 -9.03
N SER A 39 -6.43 25.45 -8.75
CA SER A 39 -7.52 26.23 -9.39
C SER A 39 -7.93 26.01 -10.85
N SER A 40 -9.17 25.56 -11.08
CA SER A 40 -10.31 26.46 -11.41
C SER A 40 -11.58 25.65 -11.78
N LYS A 41 -12.68 25.97 -11.08
CA LYS A 41 -14.11 25.88 -11.47
C LYS A 41 -14.66 24.52 -11.95
N VAL A 42 -15.60 23.95 -11.18
CA VAL A 42 -17.01 23.70 -11.57
C VAL A 42 -17.72 22.87 -10.49
N ASP A 43 -18.84 23.43 -10.03
CA ASP A 43 -20.05 22.90 -9.39
C ASP A 43 -20.01 22.07 -8.09
N ASP A 44 -20.24 22.80 -7.00
CA ASP A 44 -20.87 22.35 -5.77
C ASP A 44 -22.39 22.13 -6.00
N THR A 45 -22.84 20.89 -6.19
CA THR A 45 -24.13 20.43 -5.64
C THR A 45 -24.29 18.92 -5.71
N ILE A 46 -25.01 18.37 -4.72
CA ILE A 46 -25.36 16.95 -4.47
C ILE A 46 -24.22 16.24 -3.72
N ILE A 47 -24.34 15.95 -2.42
CA ILE A 47 -25.22 14.92 -1.86
C ILE A 47 -25.73 15.33 -0.46
N GLN A 48 -27.05 15.39 -0.30
CA GLN A 48 -27.69 15.15 0.99
C GLN A 48 -28.09 13.66 1.08
N ASN A 49 -27.81 13.10 2.27
CA ASN A 49 -28.53 12.03 2.99
C ASN A 49 -28.63 10.62 2.37
N ASN A 50 -28.02 9.66 3.08
CA ASN A 50 -28.66 8.50 3.74
C ASN A 50 -27.55 7.79 4.55
N LYS A 51 -27.49 7.85 5.88
CA LYS A 51 -28.22 7.00 6.85
C LYS A 51 -28.42 5.56 6.34
N ASP A 52 -27.35 4.78 6.48
CA ASP A 52 -27.31 3.38 6.93
C ASP A 52 -25.99 2.77 6.44
N VAL A 53 -24.89 3.03 7.16
CA VAL A 53 -23.65 2.27 6.97
C VAL A 53 -23.62 1.24 8.09
N THR A 54 -24.05 0.04 7.75
CA THR A 54 -23.82 -1.17 8.54
C THR A 54 -22.35 -1.26 8.94
N ASP A 55 -22.08 -1.67 10.19
CA ASP A 55 -20.77 -1.95 10.78
C ASP A 55 -19.98 -2.95 9.92
N ILE A 56 -19.36 -2.47 8.84
CA ILE A 56 -18.30 -3.21 8.16
C ILE A 56 -17.07 -2.97 9.01
N ASN A 57 -16.66 -4.00 9.76
CA ASN A 57 -15.42 -3.99 10.54
C ASN A 57 -14.23 -3.97 9.58
N ILE A 58 -13.92 -2.79 9.03
CA ILE A 58 -12.77 -2.58 8.15
C ILE A 58 -11.54 -2.61 9.03
N ASN A 59 -10.78 -3.71 8.98
CA ASN A 59 -9.53 -3.82 9.71
C ASN A 59 -8.56 -2.72 9.23
N ILE A 60 -8.25 -1.76 10.12
CA ILE A 60 -7.33 -0.66 9.82
C ILE A 60 -5.90 -1.18 9.92
N TYR A 61 -5.32 -1.56 8.78
CA TYR A 61 -3.91 -1.98 8.73
C TYR A 61 -2.92 -0.81 8.85
N ARG A 62 -3.37 0.42 8.53
CA ARG A 62 -2.51 1.61 8.54
C ARG A 62 -3.16 2.80 9.22
N TYR A 63 -2.81 2.99 10.49
CA TYR A 63 -3.15 4.16 11.27
C TYR A 63 -2.33 5.37 10.81
N LYS A 64 -3.02 6.33 10.18
CA LYS A 64 -2.49 7.64 9.78
C LYS A 64 -2.88 8.69 10.82
N PHE A 65 -2.06 9.72 10.95
CA PHE A 65 -2.43 10.89 11.74
C PHE A 65 -3.44 11.79 11.01
N THR A 66 -4.16 12.63 11.75
CA THR A 66 -5.00 13.68 11.18
C THR A 66 -4.16 14.72 10.45
N GLU A 67 -4.78 15.39 9.47
CA GLU A 67 -4.11 16.44 8.69
C GLU A 67 -3.70 17.62 9.58
N ALA A 68 -4.60 18.09 10.44
CA ALA A 68 -4.32 19.16 11.40
C ALA A 68 -3.13 18.83 12.32
N PHE A 69 -3.07 17.61 12.88
CA PHE A 69 -1.93 17.19 13.68
C PHE A 69 -0.63 17.12 12.86
N MET A 70 -0.71 16.62 11.62
CA MET A 70 0.45 16.55 10.72
C MET A 70 1.02 17.92 10.38
N GLU A 71 0.19 18.95 10.25
CA GLU A 71 0.63 20.32 10.00
C GLU A 71 1.41 20.89 11.18
N GLU A 72 0.91 20.73 12.41
CA GLU A 72 1.62 21.19 13.62
C GLU A 72 2.93 20.42 13.82
N LEU A 73 2.89 19.10 13.63
CA LEU A 73 4.08 18.26 13.67
C LEU A 73 5.12 18.69 12.63
N TYR A 74 4.67 19.12 11.45
CA TYR A 74 5.55 19.64 10.41
C TYR A 74 6.22 20.95 10.83
N LYS A 75 5.47 21.90 11.37
CA LYS A 75 6.01 23.19 11.85
C LYS A 75 7.11 22.97 12.86
N PHE A 76 6.86 22.15 13.89
CA PHE A 76 7.85 21.77 14.89
C PHE A 76 9.11 21.18 14.23
N SER A 77 8.93 20.17 13.38
CA SER A 77 10.04 19.46 12.76
C SER A 77 10.88 20.34 11.84
N LYS A 78 10.26 21.37 11.24
CA LYS A 78 10.92 22.33 10.35
C LYS A 78 11.75 23.35 11.13
N ILE A 79 11.29 23.78 12.31
CA ILE A 79 12.04 24.65 13.21
C ILE A 79 13.31 23.93 13.70
N HIS A 80 13.17 22.68 14.12
CA HIS A 80 14.25 21.85 14.67
C HIS A 80 14.98 21.00 13.62
N GLU A 81 14.99 21.44 12.35
CA GLU A 81 15.53 20.67 11.21
C GLU A 81 17.05 20.40 11.36
N TYR A 82 17.77 21.38 11.92
CA TYR A 82 19.23 21.35 12.09
C TYR A 82 19.68 20.95 13.49
N ASP A 83 18.73 20.65 14.38
CA ASP A 83 19.04 20.30 15.76
C ASP A 83 19.78 18.98 15.86
N ASN A 84 20.77 18.97 16.74
CA ASN A 84 21.45 17.75 17.11
C ASN A 84 20.48 16.79 17.84
N ARG A 85 20.89 15.54 18.06
CA ARG A 85 20.01 14.52 18.64
C ARG A 85 19.50 14.89 20.04
N LYS A 86 20.33 15.54 20.85
CA LYS A 86 20.01 15.87 22.24
C LYS A 86 19.04 17.05 22.29
N ASP A 87 19.38 18.13 21.60
CA ASP A 87 18.56 19.35 21.53
C ASP A 87 17.16 19.05 20.98
N PHE A 88 17.08 18.24 19.91
CA PHE A 88 15.79 17.82 19.35
C PHE A 88 14.94 17.04 20.35
N LYS A 89 15.57 16.18 21.17
CA LYS A 89 14.85 15.38 22.17
C LYS A 89 14.33 16.26 23.31
N GLU A 90 15.10 17.27 23.72
CA GLU A 90 14.68 18.24 24.73
C GLU A 90 13.54 19.11 24.20
N ALA A 91 13.68 19.68 23.01
CA ALA A 91 12.62 20.44 22.35
C ALA A 91 11.34 19.62 22.10
N TRP A 92 11.47 18.33 21.81
CA TRP A 92 10.32 17.44 21.66
C TRP A 92 9.50 17.28 22.93
N GLN A 93 10.15 17.18 24.09
CA GLN A 93 9.42 17.07 25.36
C GLN A 93 8.65 18.35 25.65
N ILE A 94 9.31 19.50 25.46
CA ILE A 94 8.68 20.81 25.61
C ILE A 94 7.49 20.94 24.67
N TRP A 95 7.65 20.55 23.40
CA TRP A 95 6.57 20.64 22.42
C TRP A 95 5.36 19.76 22.75
N ILE A 96 5.57 18.55 23.27
CA ILE A 96 4.46 17.69 23.74
C ILE A 96 3.69 18.38 24.86
N GLU A 97 4.39 19.00 25.80
CA GLU A 97 3.77 19.71 26.93
C GLU A 97 3.02 20.96 26.46
N GLU A 98 3.59 21.73 25.53
CA GLU A 98 2.95 22.93 24.98
C GLU A 98 1.73 22.62 24.10
N GLN A 99 1.72 21.46 23.45
CA GLN A 99 0.70 21.04 22.49
C GLN A 99 -0.11 19.84 23.00
N GLU A 100 -0.24 19.71 24.33
CA GLU A 100 -0.88 18.57 25.00
C GLU A 100 -2.27 18.27 24.42
N ASP A 101 -3.10 19.30 24.20
CA ASP A 101 -4.46 19.16 23.67
C ASP A 101 -4.51 18.42 22.32
N ILE A 102 -3.65 18.81 21.37
CA ILE A 102 -3.64 18.19 20.03
C ILE A 102 -3.01 16.80 20.07
N VAL A 103 -2.02 16.60 20.94
CA VAL A 103 -1.35 15.30 21.11
C VAL A 103 -2.34 14.31 21.72
N ASP A 104 -3.03 14.69 22.79
CA ASP A 104 -3.97 13.84 23.50
C ASP A 104 -5.21 13.51 22.66
N ALA A 105 -5.74 14.49 21.93
CA ALA A 105 -6.83 14.26 20.99
C ALA A 105 -6.44 13.20 19.95
N GLU A 106 -5.22 13.28 19.43
CA GLU A 106 -4.72 12.36 18.42
C GLU A 106 -4.39 10.98 19.00
N VAL A 107 -3.84 10.91 20.21
CA VAL A 107 -3.61 9.65 20.95
C VAL A 107 -4.94 8.93 21.19
N ARG A 108 -5.94 9.63 21.75
CA ARG A 108 -7.27 9.08 21.99
C ARG A 108 -7.90 8.57 20.69
N ARG A 109 -7.79 9.33 19.61
CA ARG A 109 -8.30 8.93 18.29
C ARG A 109 -7.67 7.64 17.79
N LEU A 110 -6.34 7.50 17.86
CA LEU A 110 -5.65 6.30 17.40
C LEU A 110 -5.99 5.07 18.25
N ILE A 111 -6.09 5.23 19.58
CA ILE A 111 -6.51 4.16 20.48
C ILE A 111 -7.95 3.72 20.17
N ASN A 112 -8.85 4.68 19.97
CA ASN A 112 -10.25 4.40 19.62
C ASN A 112 -10.40 3.69 18.26
N LEU A 113 -9.46 3.90 17.34
CA LEU A 113 -9.40 3.16 16.07
C LEU A 113 -8.81 1.75 16.22
N GLY A 114 -8.28 1.38 17.39
CA GLY A 114 -7.68 0.07 17.65
C GLY A 114 -6.15 0.01 17.50
N TYR A 115 -5.45 1.14 17.55
CA TYR A 115 -3.97 1.12 17.53
C TYR A 115 -3.39 0.69 18.87
N GLU A 116 -2.70 -0.46 18.88
CA GLU A 116 -2.10 -1.06 20.09
C GLU A 116 -0.67 -0.57 20.39
N GLY A 117 -0.06 0.24 19.51
CA GLY A 117 1.32 0.70 19.66
C GLY A 117 1.48 1.98 20.49
N ASN A 118 2.72 2.32 20.82
CA ASN A 118 3.02 3.60 21.48
C ASN A 118 2.88 4.77 20.47
N VAL A 119 1.80 5.54 20.62
CA VAL A 119 1.47 6.67 19.74
C VAL A 119 2.52 7.78 19.82
N ILE A 120 3.02 8.11 21.01
CA ILE A 120 4.02 9.17 21.22
C ILE A 120 5.33 8.84 20.50
N ASP A 121 5.81 7.60 20.62
CA ASP A 121 6.99 7.12 19.88
C ASP A 121 6.76 7.15 18.35
N LYS A 122 5.54 6.80 17.90
CA LYS A 122 5.15 6.91 16.48
C LYS A 122 5.18 8.36 15.99
N MET A 123 4.75 9.32 16.82
CA MET A 123 4.78 10.76 16.52
C MET A 123 6.23 11.28 16.45
N PHE A 124 7.08 10.93 17.43
CA PHE A 124 8.49 11.29 17.46
C PHE A 124 9.27 10.76 16.25
N LYS A 125 9.01 9.50 15.85
CA LYS A 125 9.60 8.92 14.64
C LYS A 125 9.15 9.66 13.39
N SER A 126 7.87 10.04 13.33
CA SER A 126 7.32 10.79 12.19
C SER A 126 7.92 12.18 12.06
N SER A 127 8.09 12.92 13.16
CA SER A 127 8.73 14.26 13.14
C SER A 127 10.16 14.21 12.61
N ARG A 128 10.94 13.20 13.00
CA ARG A 128 12.34 13.05 12.54
C ARG A 128 12.48 12.49 11.12
N TYR A 129 11.66 11.51 10.75
CA TYR A 129 11.83 10.75 9.51
C TYR A 129 11.37 11.55 8.28
N TYR A 130 10.23 12.22 8.36
CA TYR A 130 9.64 12.89 7.20
C TYR A 130 10.30 14.22 6.84
N PHE A 131 10.87 14.95 7.80
CA PHE A 131 11.29 16.33 7.57
C PHE A 131 12.81 16.53 7.45
N ARG A 132 13.62 15.67 8.09
CA ARG A 132 15.08 15.72 8.01
C ARG A 132 15.65 14.84 6.89
N LYS A 133 15.21 13.58 6.80
CA LYS A 133 15.84 12.58 5.92
C LYS A 133 15.27 12.59 4.49
N LYS A 134 13.96 12.80 4.35
CA LYS A 134 13.27 12.78 3.05
C LYS A 134 13.76 13.86 2.08
N LYS A 135 14.11 15.06 2.56
CA LYS A 135 14.66 16.14 1.72
C LYS A 135 16.05 15.80 1.16
N LEU A 136 16.90 15.14 1.96
CA LEU A 136 18.22 14.69 1.50
C LEU A 136 18.10 13.66 0.36
N GLU A 137 17.08 12.79 0.43
CA GLU A 137 16.83 11.74 -0.57
C GLU A 137 16.07 12.23 -1.81
N ASN A 138 15.27 13.29 -1.70
CA ASN A 138 14.50 13.90 -2.80
C ASN A 138 15.34 14.71 -3.79
N ASN A 139 16.63 14.95 -3.52
CA ASN A 139 17.56 15.57 -4.47
C ASN A 139 18.07 14.60 -5.55
N LYS A 140 17.59 13.35 -5.57
CA LYS A 140 17.84 12.43 -6.67
C LYS A 140 17.03 12.89 -7.88
N GLU A 141 17.67 12.91 -9.05
CA GLU A 141 16.97 13.22 -10.30
C GLU A 141 15.73 12.31 -10.45
N PRO A 142 14.58 12.86 -10.91
CA PRO A 142 13.37 12.08 -11.10
C PRO A 142 13.67 10.88 -12.00
N GLN A 143 13.54 9.67 -11.46
CA GLN A 143 13.68 8.47 -12.28
C GLN A 143 12.65 8.53 -13.41
N LYS A 144 13.09 8.26 -14.64
CA LYS A 144 12.19 8.14 -15.79
C LYS A 144 11.13 7.10 -15.45
N ARG A 145 9.87 7.52 -15.38
CA ARG A 145 8.76 6.60 -15.12
C ARG A 145 8.72 5.56 -16.23
N ARG A 146 8.58 4.29 -15.85
CA ARG A 146 8.31 3.22 -16.82
C ARG A 146 7.00 3.53 -17.56
N VAL A 147 6.95 3.19 -18.84
CA VAL A 147 5.69 3.25 -19.60
C VAL A 147 4.71 2.31 -18.92
N TYR A 148 3.57 2.86 -18.49
CA TYR A 148 2.54 2.06 -17.83
C TYR A 148 1.89 1.14 -18.85
N GLN A 149 2.03 -0.18 -18.64
CA GLN A 149 1.39 -1.19 -19.48
C GLN A 149 0.14 -1.73 -18.77
N ASN A 150 -0.98 -1.71 -19.47
CA ASN A 150 -2.25 -2.22 -18.98
C ASN A 150 -2.28 -3.75 -19.01
N VAL A 151 -2.96 -4.34 -18.04
CA VAL A 151 -3.33 -5.77 -18.08
C VAL A 151 -4.55 -5.92 -18.98
N GLN A 152 -4.65 -7.00 -19.75
CA GLN A 152 -5.79 -7.21 -20.66
C GLN A 152 -7.11 -7.26 -19.89
N LYS A 153 -8.15 -6.66 -20.49
CA LYS A 153 -9.48 -6.57 -19.92
C LYS A 153 -10.06 -7.95 -19.59
N GLU A 154 -9.81 -8.93 -20.44
CA GLU A 154 -10.30 -10.30 -20.27
C GLU A 154 -9.75 -10.95 -18.99
N LEU A 155 -8.43 -10.86 -18.77
CA LEU A 155 -7.81 -11.37 -17.54
C LEU A 155 -8.39 -10.67 -16.31
N LEU A 156 -8.61 -9.36 -16.40
CA LEU A 156 -9.18 -8.56 -15.33
C LEU A 156 -10.62 -8.98 -14.98
N GLU A 157 -11.43 -9.32 -15.97
CA GLU A 157 -12.80 -9.82 -15.77
C GLU A 157 -12.79 -11.22 -15.14
N GLN A 158 -11.92 -12.12 -15.59
CA GLN A 158 -11.76 -13.44 -14.99
C GLN A 158 -11.27 -13.38 -13.53
N MET A 159 -10.37 -12.45 -13.21
CA MET A 159 -9.96 -12.21 -11.83
C MET A 159 -11.15 -11.74 -10.96
N ASP A 160 -11.95 -10.80 -11.46
CA ASP A 160 -13.12 -10.30 -10.74
C ASP A 160 -14.16 -11.40 -10.52
N GLU A 161 -14.41 -12.23 -11.52
CA GLU A 161 -15.33 -13.37 -11.44
C GLU A 161 -14.85 -14.38 -10.39
N HIS A 162 -13.59 -14.82 -10.49
CA HIS A 162 -13.00 -15.74 -9.50
C HIS A 162 -13.03 -15.16 -8.08
N ILE A 163 -12.79 -13.87 -7.90
CA ILE A 163 -12.88 -13.24 -6.58
C ILE A 163 -14.32 -13.27 -6.08
N LYS A 164 -15.29 -12.85 -6.89
CA LYS A 164 -16.71 -12.79 -6.50
C LYS A 164 -17.29 -14.16 -6.14
N THR A 165 -16.88 -15.21 -6.84
CA THR A 165 -17.35 -16.57 -6.55
C THR A 165 -16.80 -17.11 -5.22
N ASN A 166 -15.60 -16.68 -4.81
CA ASN A 166 -14.91 -17.20 -3.63
C ASN A 166 -14.97 -16.30 -2.39
N ILE A 167 -15.27 -15.00 -2.54
CA ILE A 167 -15.22 -14.00 -1.44
C ILE A 167 -16.20 -14.31 -0.30
N ASN A 168 -17.28 -15.05 -0.57
CA ASN A 168 -18.26 -15.44 0.45
C ASN A 168 -17.71 -16.49 1.43
N ASN A 169 -16.57 -17.12 1.14
CA ASN A 169 -15.92 -18.03 2.07
C ASN A 169 -15.18 -17.22 3.14
N LYS A 170 -15.53 -17.45 4.42
CA LYS A 170 -15.01 -16.71 5.59
C LYS A 170 -13.49 -16.71 5.70
N ASP A 171 -12.83 -17.77 5.23
CA ASP A 171 -11.37 -17.92 5.32
C ASP A 171 -10.65 -17.50 4.02
N TYR A 172 -11.36 -16.89 3.08
CA TYR A 172 -10.78 -16.53 1.79
C TYR A 172 -9.76 -15.40 1.92
N LYS A 173 -8.48 -15.73 1.68
CA LYS A 173 -7.39 -14.75 1.64
C LYS A 173 -6.96 -14.49 0.19
N PRO A 174 -6.66 -13.23 -0.17
CA PRO A 174 -6.27 -12.88 -1.54
C PRO A 174 -4.96 -13.51 -1.99
N SER A 175 -4.09 -13.96 -1.08
CA SER A 175 -2.92 -14.76 -1.43
C SER A 175 -3.31 -16.16 -1.90
N GLU A 176 -4.13 -16.86 -1.12
CA GLU A 176 -4.58 -18.23 -1.42
C GLU A 176 -5.49 -18.24 -2.64
N GLY A 177 -6.36 -17.24 -2.76
CA GLY A 177 -7.21 -17.04 -3.95
C GLY A 177 -6.42 -16.81 -5.22
N PHE A 178 -5.30 -16.07 -5.15
CA PHE A 178 -4.42 -15.91 -6.30
C PHE A 178 -3.74 -17.23 -6.69
N ASP A 179 -3.27 -18.01 -5.71
CA ASP A 179 -2.61 -19.29 -5.99
C ASP A 179 -3.59 -20.29 -6.64
N ARG A 180 -4.86 -20.32 -6.20
CA ARG A 180 -5.94 -21.09 -6.86
C ARG A 180 -6.27 -20.57 -8.25
N PHE A 181 -6.41 -19.25 -8.40
CA PHE A 181 -6.67 -18.62 -9.71
C PHE A 181 -5.59 -19.01 -10.72
N CYS A 182 -4.32 -19.04 -10.31
CA CYS A 182 -3.23 -19.51 -11.16
C CYS A 182 -3.39 -20.95 -11.62
N GLN A 183 -3.93 -21.85 -10.79
CA GLN A 183 -4.13 -23.25 -11.16
C GLN A 183 -5.32 -23.43 -12.10
N GLU A 184 -6.41 -22.68 -11.88
CA GLU A 184 -7.67 -22.80 -12.62
C GLU A 184 -7.67 -22.06 -13.96
N ASN A 185 -6.92 -20.95 -14.07
CA ASN A 185 -6.98 -20.03 -15.21
C ASN A 185 -5.64 -19.95 -15.96
N MET A 186 -5.02 -21.12 -16.18
CA MET A 186 -3.68 -21.21 -16.78
C MET A 186 -3.61 -20.65 -18.21
N ASP A 187 -4.64 -20.82 -19.02
CA ASP A 187 -4.57 -20.47 -20.44
C ASP A 187 -4.64 -18.96 -20.66
N ILE A 188 -5.54 -18.26 -19.95
CA ILE A 188 -5.60 -16.80 -19.99
C ILE A 188 -4.35 -16.15 -19.38
N LEU A 189 -3.74 -16.81 -18.39
CA LEU A 189 -2.46 -16.35 -17.84
C LEU A 189 -1.32 -16.48 -18.84
N LYS A 190 -1.25 -17.58 -19.60
CA LYS A 190 -0.25 -17.73 -20.68
C LYS A 190 -0.43 -16.66 -21.75
N GLU A 191 -1.67 -16.35 -22.13
CA GLU A 191 -1.95 -15.31 -23.10
C GLU A 191 -1.47 -13.93 -22.63
N GLU A 192 -1.81 -13.55 -21.39
CA GLU A 192 -1.35 -12.28 -20.81
C GLU A 192 0.18 -12.25 -20.69
N ILE A 193 0.82 -13.35 -20.26
CA ILE A 193 2.29 -13.42 -20.19
C ILE A 193 2.88 -13.18 -21.58
N ASN A 194 2.36 -13.83 -22.62
CA ASN A 194 2.82 -13.64 -23.99
C ASN A 194 2.62 -12.19 -24.47
N ASN A 195 1.51 -11.56 -24.10
CA ASN A 195 1.25 -10.16 -24.42
C ASN A 195 2.24 -9.23 -23.70
N LEU A 196 2.50 -9.44 -22.41
CA LEU A 196 3.48 -8.66 -21.66
C LEU A 196 4.91 -8.84 -22.22
N LEU A 197 5.29 -10.06 -22.60
CA LEU A 197 6.58 -10.32 -23.26
C LEU A 197 6.70 -9.56 -24.59
N LYS A 198 5.65 -9.58 -25.42
CA LYS A 198 5.59 -8.78 -26.68
C LYS A 198 5.71 -7.28 -26.43
N ASN A 199 5.21 -6.80 -25.29
CA ASN A 199 5.26 -5.40 -24.89
C ASN A 199 6.56 -5.01 -24.15
N GLY A 200 7.59 -5.87 -24.21
CA GLY A 200 8.93 -5.55 -23.74
C GLY A 200 9.24 -5.92 -22.29
N PHE A 201 8.36 -6.67 -21.61
CA PHE A 201 8.75 -7.31 -20.35
C PHE A 201 9.70 -8.47 -20.66
N THR A 202 10.82 -8.51 -19.94
CA THR A 202 11.81 -9.59 -20.07
C THR A 202 11.98 -10.37 -18.77
N ASP A 203 11.62 -9.76 -17.64
CA ASP A 203 11.72 -10.36 -16.32
C ASP A 203 10.42 -11.09 -15.94
N SER A 204 10.53 -12.41 -15.76
CA SER A 204 9.42 -13.28 -15.33
C SER A 204 8.92 -12.91 -13.93
N ASP A 205 9.81 -12.53 -13.02
CA ASP A 205 9.44 -12.14 -11.66
C ASP A 205 8.67 -10.82 -11.65
N GLU A 206 9.01 -9.89 -12.55
CA GLU A 206 8.26 -8.64 -12.73
C GLU A 206 6.83 -8.91 -13.22
N ILE A 207 6.67 -9.79 -14.22
CA ILE A 207 5.36 -10.19 -14.74
C ILE A 207 4.53 -10.85 -13.63
N LYS A 208 5.10 -11.80 -12.90
CA LYS A 208 4.45 -12.48 -11.78
C LYS A 208 4.00 -11.50 -10.70
N LYS A 209 4.88 -10.58 -10.29
CA LYS A 209 4.57 -9.53 -9.31
C LYS A 209 3.45 -8.62 -9.80
N LYS A 210 3.44 -8.25 -11.09
CA LYS A 210 2.40 -7.43 -11.70
C LYS A 210 1.04 -8.12 -11.62
N ILE A 211 0.92 -9.35 -12.11
CA ILE A 211 -0.34 -10.11 -12.11
C ILE A 211 -0.84 -10.33 -10.68
N LYS A 212 0.05 -10.76 -9.76
CA LYS A 212 -0.29 -10.95 -8.34
C LYS A 212 -0.78 -9.66 -7.67
N LYS A 213 -0.11 -8.53 -7.93
CA LYS A 213 -0.51 -7.22 -7.40
C LYS A 213 -1.85 -6.78 -7.95
N THR A 214 -2.09 -6.98 -9.24
CA THR A 214 -3.38 -6.70 -9.89
C THR A 214 -4.51 -7.46 -9.21
N TYR A 215 -4.35 -8.78 -9.04
CA TYR A 215 -5.33 -9.64 -8.37
C TYR A 215 -5.64 -9.20 -6.93
N LYS A 216 -4.60 -8.96 -6.12
CA LYS A 216 -4.79 -8.50 -4.73
C LYS A 216 -5.48 -7.15 -4.67
N ASN A 217 -5.10 -6.21 -5.53
CA ASN A 217 -5.74 -4.89 -5.59
C ASN A 217 -7.22 -5.02 -5.97
N ARG A 218 -7.56 -5.89 -6.93
CA ARG A 218 -8.95 -6.18 -7.31
C ARG A 218 -9.76 -6.71 -6.14
N TYR A 219 -9.20 -7.64 -5.37
CA TYR A 219 -9.82 -8.16 -4.16
C TYR A 219 -10.16 -7.05 -3.16
N PHE A 220 -9.20 -6.18 -2.85
CA PHE A 220 -9.44 -5.07 -1.92
C PHE A 220 -10.46 -4.06 -2.46
N LEU A 221 -10.51 -3.81 -3.77
CA LEU A 221 -11.53 -2.95 -4.39
C LEU A 221 -12.95 -3.54 -4.31
N LEU A 222 -13.08 -4.87 -4.35
CA LEU A 222 -14.37 -5.56 -4.24
C LEU A 222 -14.82 -5.74 -2.80
N THR A 223 -13.88 -5.85 -1.85
CA THR A 223 -14.17 -6.06 -0.43
C THR A 223 -14.36 -4.75 0.34
N SER A 224 -13.78 -3.63 -0.13
CA SER A 224 -13.87 -2.32 0.53
C SER A 224 -15.04 -1.45 0.03
N ARG A 225 -16.05 -2.06 -0.60
CA ARG A 225 -17.25 -1.37 -1.10
C ARG A 225 -18.42 -1.49 -0.14
#